data_AF-A0A1I1B325-F1
#
_entry.id   AF-A0A1I1B325-F1
#
_cell.length_a   1.000
_cell.length_b   1.000
_cell.length_c   1.000
_cell.angle_alpha   90.00
_cell.angle_beta   90.00
_cell.angle_gamma   90.00
#
_symmetry.space_group_name_H-M   'P 1'
#
loop_
_entity.id
_entity.type
_entity.pdbx_description
1 polymer ?
#
loop_
_entity_poly.entity_id
_entity_poly.type
_entity_poly.pdbx_seq_one_letter_code
_entity_poly.pdbx_strand_id
1 'polypeptide(L)'
;MSRKGFLTSLALSVFMGGLSYFIKIPYTLILVGVFYCLMSLFLLKNKKMYIRIKETINRDAYREYEKKDKEFKTYIKDNAYSYLLIGLVFLYLGYRVISGIFSYEYSMMVSVVIFLNYLIEVYSMKSSKTWTGYKQKSGLLNIALVSIAMVLV
;
A
#
# COMPACT_ATOMS: atom_id res chain seq x y z
N MET A 1 12.14 -6.68 -13.04
CA MET A 1 12.16 -5.79 -11.86
C MET A 1 13.49 -5.06 -11.87
N SER A 2 13.53 -3.80 -11.48
CA SER A 2 14.79 -3.09 -11.33
C SER A 2 15.41 -3.37 -9.97
N ARG A 3 16.76 -3.44 -9.89
CA ARG A 3 17.48 -3.61 -8.62
C ARG A 3 17.11 -2.53 -7.59
N LYS A 4 16.92 -1.29 -8.07
CA LYS A 4 16.48 -0.16 -7.24
C LYS A 4 15.08 -0.40 -6.66
N GLY A 5 14.11 -0.80 -7.48
CA GLY A 5 12.75 -1.08 -7.01
C GLY A 5 12.69 -2.22 -5.98
N PHE A 6 13.44 -3.30 -6.20
CA PHE A 6 13.57 -4.39 -5.24
C PHE A 6 14.12 -3.93 -3.88
N LEU A 7 15.21 -3.16 -3.89
CA LEU A 7 15.81 -2.65 -2.65
C LEU A 7 14.89 -1.69 -1.91
N THR A 8 14.18 -0.80 -2.62
CA THR A 8 13.23 0.12 -1.98
C THR A 8 12.07 -0.65 -1.34
N SER A 9 11.54 -1.67 -2.01
CA SER A 9 10.50 -2.54 -1.46
C SER A 9 10.97 -3.27 -0.20
N LEU A 10 12.16 -3.89 -0.26
CA LEU A 10 12.74 -4.59 0.87
C LEU A 10 12.95 -3.63 2.06
N ALA A 11 13.51 -2.45 1.81
CA ALA A 11 13.70 -1.43 2.84
C ALA A 11 12.37 -0.95 3.43
N LEU A 12 11.34 -0.74 2.61
CA LEU A 12 10.02 -0.31 3.06
C LEU A 12 9.33 -1.41 3.89
N SER A 13 9.46 -2.67 3.49
CA SER A 13 8.94 -3.81 4.26
C SER A 13 9.63 -3.96 5.61
N VAL A 14 10.97 -3.89 5.65
CA VAL A 14 11.74 -3.95 6.89
C VAL A 14 11.42 -2.74 7.78
N PHE A 15 11.31 -1.54 7.22
CA PHE A 15 10.97 -0.34 7.96
C PHE A 15 9.57 -0.42 8.57
N MET A 16 8.57 -0.85 7.79
CA MET A 16 7.19 -0.95 8.25
C MET A 16 6.98 -2.08 9.26
N GLY A 17 7.66 -3.22 9.10
CA GLY A 17 7.69 -4.29 10.10
C GLY A 17 8.44 -3.93 11.37
N GLY A 18 9.55 -3.20 11.22
CA GLY A 18 10.27 -2.64 12.36
C GLY A 18 9.41 -1.64 13.12
N LEU A 19 8.69 -0.77 12.41
CA LEU A 19 7.74 0.17 13.03
C LEU A 19 6.65 -0.58 13.81
N SER A 20 6.01 -1.60 13.23
CA SER A 20 4.99 -2.36 13.97
C SER A 20 5.53 -3.06 15.21
N TYR A 21 6.80 -3.46 15.21
CA TYR A 21 7.49 -3.99 16.38
C TYR A 21 7.78 -2.92 17.44
N PHE A 22 8.40 -1.79 17.07
CA PHE A 22 8.89 -0.79 18.02
C PHE A 22 7.80 0.11 18.60
N ILE A 23 6.87 0.59 17.78
CA ILE A 23 5.82 1.51 18.22
C ILE A 23 4.48 0.82 18.49
N LYS A 24 4.41 -0.52 18.34
CA LYS A 24 3.19 -1.34 18.41
C LYS A 24 2.20 -1.06 17.26
N ILE A 25 1.47 -2.10 16.89
CA ILE A 25 0.51 -2.13 15.77
C ILE A 25 -0.47 -0.95 15.76
N PRO A 26 -1.12 -0.56 16.89
CA PRO A 26 -2.11 0.52 16.88
C PRO A 26 -1.53 1.83 16.37
N TYR A 27 -0.30 2.16 16.79
CA TYR A 27 0.38 3.38 16.40
C TYR A 27 0.91 3.29 14.97
N THR A 28 1.32 2.11 14.51
CA THR A 28 1.65 1.90 13.09
C THR A 28 0.44 2.09 12.18
N LEU A 29 -0.74 1.58 12.57
CA LEU A 29 -1.99 1.79 11.85
C LEU A 29 -2.36 3.29 11.83
N ILE A 30 -2.20 3.99 12.95
CA ILE A 30 -2.41 5.44 13.01
C ILE A 30 -1.45 6.16 12.04
N LEU A 31 -0.17 5.80 12.05
CA LEU A 31 0.85 6.43 11.20
C LEU A 31 0.58 6.18 9.70
N VAL A 32 0.15 4.96 9.35
CA VAL A 32 -0.33 4.62 8.01
C VAL A 32 -1.59 5.42 7.64
N GLY A 33 -2.53 5.56 8.57
CA GLY A 33 -3.75 6.35 8.39
C GLY A 33 -3.44 7.81 8.09
N VAL A 34 -2.58 8.43 8.89
CA VAL A 34 -2.08 9.80 8.67
C VAL A 34 -1.38 9.91 7.31
N PHE A 35 -0.52 8.95 6.96
CA PHE A 35 0.15 8.92 5.66
C PHE A 35 -0.84 8.93 4.49
N TYR A 36 -1.91 8.15 4.54
CA TYR A 36 -2.94 8.13 3.50
C TYR A 36 -3.77 9.42 3.44
N CYS A 37 -4.08 10.03 4.59
CA CYS A 37 -4.69 11.37 4.64
C CYS A 37 -3.78 12.42 3.98
N LEU A 38 -2.46 12.39 4.25
CA LEU A 38 -1.49 13.27 3.59
C LEU A 38 -1.40 13.01 2.08
N MET A 39 -1.45 11.76 1.64
CA MET A 39 -1.48 11.41 0.21
C MET A 39 -2.71 12.00 -0.49
N SER A 40 -3.87 11.99 0.15
CA SER A 40 -5.07 12.66 -0.35
C SER A 40 -4.85 14.17 -0.52
N LEU A 41 -4.29 14.82 0.50
CA LEU A 41 -3.97 16.26 0.46
C LEU A 41 -2.95 16.60 -0.63
N PHE A 42 -1.90 15.79 -0.80
CA PHE A 42 -0.91 15.99 -1.87
C PHE A 42 -1.53 15.79 -3.25
N LEU A 43 -2.42 14.81 -3.43
CA LEU A 43 -3.09 14.61 -4.71
C LEU A 43 -3.93 15.83 -5.11
N LEU A 44 -4.58 16.49 -4.14
CA LEU A 44 -5.41 17.68 -4.37
C LEU A 44 -4.59 18.97 -4.52
N LYS A 45 -3.61 19.21 -3.64
CA LYS A 45 -2.90 20.49 -3.53
C LYS A 45 -1.51 20.51 -4.17
N ASN A 46 -0.84 19.36 -4.31
CA ASN A 46 0.52 19.28 -4.84
C ASN A 46 0.77 17.96 -5.59
N LYS A 47 0.20 17.87 -6.80
CA LYS A 47 0.29 16.68 -7.66
C LYS A 47 1.73 16.25 -7.95
N LYS A 48 2.69 17.18 -8.03
CA LYS A 48 4.11 16.86 -8.23
C LYS A 48 4.69 16.07 -7.05
N MET A 49 4.38 16.48 -5.82
CA MET A 49 4.81 15.77 -4.61
C MET A 49 4.18 14.38 -4.54
N TYR A 50 2.88 14.29 -4.85
CA TYR A 50 2.16 13.02 -4.91
C TYR A 50 2.83 12.01 -5.87
N ILE A 51 3.15 12.45 -7.09
CA ILE A 51 3.82 11.60 -8.09
C ILE A 51 5.18 11.13 -7.58
N ARG A 52 5.99 12.01 -6.98
CA ARG A 52 7.29 11.61 -6.39
C ARG A 52 7.15 10.55 -5.31
N ILE A 53 6.15 10.68 -4.44
CA ILE A 53 5.91 9.70 -3.37
C ILE A 53 5.55 8.34 -3.99
N LYS A 54 4.65 8.32 -4.99
CA LYS A 54 4.30 7.10 -5.72
C LYS A 54 5.49 6.44 -6.42
N GLU A 55 6.30 7.25 -7.10
CA GLU A 55 7.53 6.78 -7.74
C GLU A 55 8.53 6.20 -6.73
N THR A 56 8.54 6.73 -5.50
CA THR A 56 9.44 6.24 -4.44
C THR A 56 8.95 4.90 -3.88
N ILE A 57 7.65 4.77 -3.63
CA ILE A 57 7.07 3.55 -3.04
C ILE A 57 7.10 2.37 -4.01
N ASN A 58 6.69 2.58 -5.27
CA ASN A 58 6.69 1.52 -6.27
C ASN A 58 7.07 2.03 -7.67
N ARG A 59 8.35 2.33 -7.80
CA ARG A 59 8.94 2.85 -9.06
C ARG A 59 8.68 1.96 -10.26
N ASP A 60 8.79 0.65 -10.09
CA ASP A 60 8.66 -0.30 -11.19
C ASP A 60 7.20 -0.37 -11.67
N ALA A 61 6.23 -0.44 -10.76
CA ALA A 61 4.82 -0.42 -11.13
C ALA A 61 4.44 0.92 -11.78
N TYR A 62 4.93 2.06 -11.27
CA TYR A 62 4.65 3.37 -11.86
C TYR A 62 5.19 3.50 -13.29
N ARG A 63 6.41 2.99 -13.55
CA ARG A 63 6.98 2.96 -14.91
C ARG A 63 6.18 2.11 -15.87
N GLU A 64 5.65 0.97 -15.42
CA GLU A 64 4.80 0.13 -16.25
C GLU A 64 3.42 0.75 -16.46
N TYR A 65 2.87 1.42 -15.45
CA TYR A 65 1.63 2.20 -15.57
C TYR A 65 1.75 3.31 -16.62
N GLU A 66 2.86 4.03 -16.66
CA GLU A 66 3.06 5.11 -17.64
C GLU A 66 3.09 4.62 -19.10
N LYS A 67 3.41 3.34 -19.34
CA LYS A 67 3.38 2.73 -20.67
C LYS A 67 1.98 2.29 -21.13
N LYS A 68 0.97 2.34 -20.25
CA LYS A 68 -0.40 1.92 -20.56
C LYS A 68 -1.15 2.95 -21.39
N ASP A 69 -2.21 2.50 -22.06
CA ASP A 69 -3.09 3.36 -22.85
C ASP A 69 -3.93 4.32 -21.99
N LYS A 70 -4.58 5.28 -22.64
CA LYS A 70 -5.40 6.30 -21.95
C LYS A 70 -6.59 5.68 -21.22
N GLU A 71 -7.19 4.64 -21.80
CA GLU A 71 -8.34 3.96 -21.21
C GLU A 71 -7.95 3.32 -19.88
N PHE A 72 -6.89 2.51 -19.87
CA PHE A 72 -6.36 1.87 -18.66
C PHE A 72 -6.04 2.92 -17.59
N LYS A 73 -5.33 3.99 -17.97
CA LYS A 73 -4.96 5.07 -17.04
C LYS A 73 -6.18 5.76 -16.45
N THR A 74 -7.29 5.88 -17.19
CA THR A 74 -8.53 6.52 -16.73
C THR A 74 -9.22 5.69 -15.65
N TYR A 75 -9.29 4.37 -15.82
CA TYR A 75 -9.97 3.47 -14.87
C TYR A 75 -9.14 3.14 -13.62
N ILE A 76 -7.81 3.22 -13.71
CA ILE A 76 -6.88 2.95 -12.62
C ILE A 76 -6.36 4.25 -11.97
N LYS A 77 -6.85 5.40 -12.42
CA LYS A 77 -6.48 6.70 -11.86
C LYS A 77 -6.85 6.76 -10.38
N ASP A 78 -5.92 7.27 -9.58
CA ASP A 78 -6.15 7.42 -8.17
C ASP A 78 -7.15 8.53 -7.85
N ASN A 79 -7.88 8.32 -6.76
CA ASN A 79 -8.88 9.24 -6.25
C ASN A 79 -8.51 9.70 -4.84
N ALA A 80 -8.49 11.01 -4.62
CA ALA A 80 -8.19 11.61 -3.32
C ALA A 80 -9.17 11.18 -2.23
N TYR A 81 -10.46 11.02 -2.56
CA TYR A 81 -11.47 10.55 -1.61
C TYR A 81 -11.22 9.11 -1.17
N SER A 82 -10.76 8.25 -2.08
CA SER A 82 -10.38 6.88 -1.74
C SER A 82 -9.22 6.85 -0.76
N TYR A 83 -8.18 7.68 -0.97
CA TYR A 83 -7.08 7.79 -0.01
C TYR A 83 -7.52 8.34 1.34
N LEU A 84 -8.39 9.34 1.36
CA LEU A 84 -8.92 9.89 2.61
C LEU A 84 -9.70 8.83 3.38
N LEU A 85 -10.58 8.09 2.70
CA LEU A 85 -11.39 7.04 3.31
C LEU A 85 -10.52 5.91 3.85
N ILE A 86 -9.53 5.44 3.07
CA ILE A 86 -8.54 4.46 3.54
C ILE A 86 -7.81 4.98 4.78
N GLY A 87 -7.36 6.23 4.76
CA GLY A 87 -6.69 6.85 5.90
C GLY A 87 -7.56 6.86 7.17
N LEU A 88 -8.82 7.29 7.05
CA LEU A 88 -9.78 7.31 8.17
C LEU A 88 -10.07 5.90 8.72
N VAL A 89 -10.18 4.89 7.85
CA VAL A 89 -10.35 3.49 8.26
C VAL A 89 -9.15 3.01 9.07
N PHE A 90 -7.93 3.28 8.62
CA PHE A 90 -6.71 2.90 9.36
C PHE A 90 -6.58 3.64 10.69
N LEU A 91 -6.95 4.93 10.76
CA LEU A 91 -7.00 5.68 12.02
C LEU A 91 -8.01 5.05 13.00
N TYR A 92 -9.22 4.72 12.52
CA TYR A 92 -10.25 4.09 13.34
C TYR A 92 -9.84 2.71 13.84
N LEU A 93 -9.28 1.86 12.97
CA LEU A 93 -8.75 0.55 13.35
C LEU A 93 -7.60 0.68 14.34
N GLY A 94 -6.67 1.60 14.08
CA GLY A 94 -5.58 1.91 14.99
C GLY A 94 -6.09 2.27 16.38
N TYR A 95 -7.04 3.21 16.47
CA TYR A 95 -7.68 3.60 17.73
C TYR A 95 -8.38 2.42 18.43
N ARG A 96 -9.15 1.61 17.70
CA ARG A 96 -9.89 0.47 18.27
C ARG A 96 -8.98 -0.60 18.85
N VAL A 97 -7.79 -0.78 18.28
CA VAL A 97 -6.85 -1.85 18.63
C VAL A 97 -5.82 -1.39 19.67
N ILE A 98 -5.89 -0.14 20.17
CA ILE A 98 -4.97 0.38 21.22
C ILE A 98 -4.93 -0.53 22.46
N SER A 99 -6.02 -1.22 22.79
CA SER A 99 -6.12 -2.15 23.92
C SER A 99 -5.76 -3.60 23.61
N GLY A 100 -5.33 -3.93 22.40
CA GLY A 100 -5.03 -5.30 21.95
C GLY A 100 -3.66 -5.82 22.40
N ILE A 101 -3.53 -7.15 22.47
CA ILE A 101 -2.29 -7.86 22.85
C ILE A 101 -1.37 -7.99 21.62
N PHE A 102 -0.07 -7.82 21.84
CA PHE A 102 0.99 -7.82 20.81
C PHE A 102 1.63 -9.21 20.62
N SER A 103 1.93 -9.62 19.38
CA SER A 103 2.83 -10.74 19.05
C SER A 103 3.84 -10.33 17.96
N TYR A 104 5.08 -10.84 18.08
CA TYR A 104 6.14 -10.65 17.08
C TYR A 104 5.76 -11.26 15.71
N GLU A 105 4.94 -12.31 15.70
CA GLU A 105 4.45 -13.00 14.49
C GLU A 105 3.67 -12.03 13.59
N TYR A 106 2.91 -11.13 14.22
CA TYR A 106 2.13 -10.12 13.53
C TYR A 106 3.02 -9.10 12.80
N SER A 107 4.13 -8.69 13.43
CA SER A 107 5.07 -7.74 12.83
C SER A 107 5.78 -8.33 11.61
N MET A 108 6.14 -9.63 11.67
CA MET A 108 6.66 -10.35 10.51
C MET A 108 5.62 -10.49 9.40
N MET A 109 4.36 -10.80 9.73
CA MET A 109 3.28 -10.87 8.75
C MET A 109 3.08 -9.56 8.00
N VAL A 110 3.12 -8.41 8.70
CA VAL A 110 3.03 -7.08 8.07
C VAL A 110 4.17 -6.85 7.07
N SER A 111 5.40 -7.20 7.42
CA SER A 111 6.55 -7.12 6.51
C SER A 111 6.36 -7.95 5.23
N VAL A 112 5.96 -9.21 5.41
CA VAL A 112 5.73 -10.16 4.30
C VAL A 112 4.62 -9.64 3.40
N VAL A 113 3.52 -9.18 3.97
CA VAL A 113 2.40 -8.59 3.25
C VAL A 113 2.83 -7.39 2.42
N ILE A 114 3.58 -6.44 2.98
CA ILE A 114 4.02 -5.24 2.25
C ILE A 114 4.94 -5.63 1.09
N PHE A 115 5.83 -6.60 1.33
CA PHE A 115 6.73 -7.09 0.30
C PHE A 115 5.97 -7.80 -0.83
N LEU A 116 5.05 -8.70 -0.49
CA LEU A 116 4.19 -9.38 -1.46
C LEU A 116 3.29 -8.39 -2.22
N ASN A 117 2.78 -7.36 -1.54
CA ASN A 117 2.00 -6.30 -2.17
C ASN A 117 2.79 -5.58 -3.26
N TYR A 118 4.03 -5.20 -2.97
CA TYR A 118 4.91 -4.64 -3.98
C TYR A 118 5.10 -5.58 -5.18
N LEU A 119 5.40 -6.86 -4.93
CA LEU A 119 5.67 -7.85 -6.00
C LEU A 119 4.46 -8.07 -6.90
N ILE A 120 3.28 -8.26 -6.30
CA ILE A 120 2.03 -8.52 -7.02
C ILE A 120 1.61 -7.28 -7.78
N GLU A 121 1.80 -6.08 -7.24
CA GLU A 121 1.48 -4.84 -7.93
C GLU A 121 2.37 -4.63 -9.17
N VAL A 122 3.67 -4.93 -9.07
CA VAL A 122 4.56 -4.91 -10.23
C VAL A 122 4.15 -5.97 -11.25
N TYR A 123 3.85 -7.18 -10.80
CA TYR A 123 3.45 -8.29 -11.67
C TYR A 123 2.12 -8.04 -12.38
N SER A 124 1.10 -7.55 -11.65
CA SER A 124 -0.24 -7.25 -12.18
C SER A 124 -0.13 -6.13 -13.22
N MET A 125 0.63 -5.07 -12.93
CA MET A 125 0.82 -3.96 -13.85
C MET A 125 1.59 -4.38 -15.10
N LYS A 126 2.63 -5.23 -14.97
CA LYS A 126 3.41 -5.71 -16.11
C LYS A 126 2.62 -6.68 -17.00
N SER A 127 1.89 -7.61 -16.40
CA SER A 127 1.23 -8.71 -17.12
C SER A 127 -0.13 -8.34 -17.72
N SER A 128 -0.80 -7.32 -17.19
CA SER A 128 -2.16 -6.97 -17.64
C SER A 128 -2.14 -5.97 -18.79
N LYS A 129 -2.83 -6.33 -19.88
CA LYS A 129 -3.07 -5.44 -21.02
C LYS A 129 -4.28 -4.53 -20.77
N THR A 130 -5.30 -5.02 -20.08
CA THR A 130 -6.55 -4.31 -19.77
C THR A 130 -6.67 -3.97 -18.29
N TRP A 131 -7.43 -2.93 -17.96
CA TRP A 131 -7.65 -2.49 -16.57
C TRP A 131 -8.41 -3.53 -15.74
N THR A 132 -9.31 -4.29 -16.38
CA THR A 132 -10.05 -5.40 -15.74
C THR A 132 -9.12 -6.52 -15.31
N GLY A 133 -8.21 -6.93 -16.18
CA GLY A 133 -7.20 -7.96 -15.88
C GLY A 133 -6.21 -7.49 -14.80
N TYR A 134 -5.91 -6.19 -14.74
CA TYR A 134 -5.14 -5.63 -13.62
C TYR A 134 -5.92 -5.72 -12.30
N LYS A 135 -7.19 -5.28 -12.24
CA LYS A 135 -8.01 -5.33 -11.03
C LYS A 135 -8.21 -6.74 -10.48
N GLN A 136 -8.39 -7.74 -11.36
CA GLN A 136 -8.52 -9.14 -10.93
C GLN A 136 -7.24 -9.64 -10.25
N LYS A 137 -6.07 -9.30 -10.80
CA LYS A 137 -4.77 -9.73 -10.25
C LYS A 137 -4.34 -8.95 -9.01
N SER A 138 -4.62 -7.65 -8.94
CA SER A 138 -4.30 -6.82 -7.77
C SER A 138 -5.32 -7.01 -6.63
N GLY A 139 -6.58 -7.29 -6.95
CA GLY A 139 -7.67 -7.49 -5.98
C GLY A 139 -7.51 -8.72 -5.09
N LEU A 140 -6.91 -9.80 -5.61
CA LEU A 140 -6.59 -11.02 -4.84
C LEU A 140 -5.77 -10.73 -3.57
N LEU A 141 -4.96 -9.68 -3.59
CA LEU A 141 -4.11 -9.30 -2.46
C LEU A 141 -4.86 -8.52 -1.39
N ASN A 142 -5.79 -7.65 -1.78
CA ASN A 142 -6.67 -6.97 -0.84
C ASN A 142 -7.57 -7.98 -0.11
N ILE A 143 -8.02 -9.02 -0.80
CA ILE A 143 -8.76 -10.13 -0.19
C ILE A 143 -7.86 -10.88 0.80
N ALA A 144 -6.63 -11.25 0.40
CA ALA A 144 -5.68 -11.91 1.31
C ALA A 144 -5.33 -11.06 2.55
N LEU A 145 -5.14 -9.75 2.37
CA LEU A 145 -4.91 -8.77 3.42
C LEU A 145 -6.06 -8.70 4.43
N VAL A 146 -7.29 -8.65 3.93
CA VAL A 146 -8.50 -8.65 4.75
C VAL A 146 -8.66 -9.99 5.48
N SER A 147 -8.37 -11.11 4.82
CA SER A 147 -8.40 -12.44 5.46
C SER A 147 -7.37 -12.57 6.58
N ILE A 148 -6.14 -12.10 6.38
CA ILE A 148 -5.10 -12.09 7.42
C ILE A 148 -5.53 -11.20 8.59
N ALA A 149 -6.07 -10.01 8.31
CA ALA A 149 -6.57 -9.11 9.34
C ALA A 149 -7.75 -9.70 10.13
N MET A 150 -8.64 -10.49 9.50
CA MET A 150 -9.75 -11.17 10.17
C MET A 150 -9.32 -12.37 11.01
N VAL A 151 -8.26 -13.08 10.63
CA VAL A 151 -7.78 -14.27 11.36
C VAL A 151 -6.98 -13.88 12.61
N LEU A 152 -6.40 -12.68 12.63
CA LEU A 152 -5.58 -12.20 13.73
C LEU A 152 -6.33 -11.28 14.72
N VAL A 153 -7.62 -11.04 14.51
CA VAL A 153 -8.56 -10.37 15.44
C VAL A 153 -9.39 -11.44 16.14
#